data_AF-A0A7C7WSG2-F1
#
_entry.id   AF-A0A7C7WSG2-F1
#
_cell.length_a   1.000
_cell.length_b   1.000
_cell.length_c   1.000
_cell.angle_alpha   90.00
_cell.angle_beta   90.00
_cell.angle_gamma   90.00
#
_symmetry.space_group_name_H-M   'P 1'
#
loop_
_entity.id
_entity.type
_entity.pdbx_description
1 polymer ?
#
loop_
_entity_poly.entity_id
_entity_poly.type
_entity_poly.pdbx_seq_one_letter_code
_entity_poly.pdbx_strand_id
1 'polypeptide(L)'
;MFRTTHLLVGLLIIGLLCVSGCEKTPTSVNTPLGAEEPNGQVLELFGGQPGWIPIAVRTRVEAFRINPIMKGESEPEEGEEKELLFAGYPILSGPINVDKNMADAFALILADSDTYAWDVAKACEFEPGVGVRFVGVDSSTEILFCFSCDELQIVRDGKRVGHEDTDSARGHLIKIVQNIFPDDKIIQGLKE
;
A
#
# COMPACT_ATOMS: atom_id res chain seq x y z
N MET A 1 -13.85 42.83 -64.36
CA MET A 1 -14.87 41.93 -63.75
C MET A 1 -15.16 42.48 -62.36
N PHE A 2 -16.43 42.85 -62.11
CA PHE A 2 -17.19 42.95 -60.83
C PHE A 2 -16.40 43.07 -59.50
N ARG A 3 -16.72 43.90 -58.49
CA ARG A 3 -17.95 44.64 -58.14
C ARG A 3 -17.72 45.45 -56.84
N THR A 4 -18.33 46.64 -56.78
CA THR A 4 -19.09 47.26 -55.66
C THR A 4 -18.59 47.28 -54.20
N THR A 5 -18.30 48.49 -53.72
CA THR A 5 -19.04 49.30 -52.70
C THR A 5 -19.64 48.74 -51.39
N HIS A 6 -19.40 49.55 -50.34
CA HIS A 6 -20.23 49.91 -49.17
C HIS A 6 -20.34 48.91 -48.01
N LEU A 7 -19.80 49.23 -46.82
CA LEU A 7 -20.37 50.08 -45.75
C LEU A 7 -21.39 49.31 -44.91
N LEU A 8 -21.08 49.03 -43.64
CA LEU A 8 -21.93 49.43 -42.50
C LEU A 8 -21.32 49.02 -41.16
N VAL A 9 -21.08 50.05 -40.36
CA VAL A 9 -20.93 50.03 -38.91
C VAL A 9 -22.21 49.45 -38.30
N GLY A 10 -22.07 48.42 -37.48
CA GLY A 10 -23.16 47.80 -36.73
C GLY A 10 -22.67 47.45 -35.33
N LEU A 11 -22.69 48.44 -34.45
CA LEU A 11 -22.58 48.28 -33.01
C LEU A 11 -23.84 47.54 -32.53
N LEU A 12 -23.71 46.33 -31.98
CA LEU A 12 -24.76 45.74 -31.14
C LEU A 12 -24.13 45.24 -29.83
N ILE A 13 -24.49 45.97 -28.78
CA ILE A 13 -24.27 45.68 -27.37
C ILE A 13 -25.25 44.56 -26.96
N ILE A 14 -24.93 43.91 -25.84
CA ILE A 14 -25.83 43.23 -24.89
C ILE A 14 -25.82 41.70 -25.00
N GLY A 15 -25.29 41.07 -23.96
CA GLY A 15 -25.47 39.64 -23.72
C GLY A 15 -24.52 39.01 -22.70
N LEU A 16 -24.05 39.74 -21.69
CA LEU A 16 -23.33 39.15 -20.56
C LEU A 16 -24.33 38.39 -19.67
N LEU A 17 -24.61 37.14 -20.03
CA LEU A 17 -25.27 36.19 -19.14
C LEU A 17 -24.22 35.64 -18.18
N CYS A 18 -24.08 36.28 -17.02
CA CYS A 18 -23.50 35.65 -15.84
C CYS A 18 -24.44 34.54 -15.38
N VAL A 19 -24.33 33.36 -16.00
CA VAL A 19 -24.85 32.14 -15.39
C VAL A 19 -23.95 31.88 -14.18
N SER A 20 -24.40 32.40 -13.04
CA SER A 20 -23.89 32.06 -11.72
C SER A 20 -24.33 30.63 -11.42
N GLY A 21 -23.74 29.68 -12.14
CA GLY A 21 -23.82 28.28 -11.80
C GLY A 21 -23.07 28.10 -10.49
N CYS A 22 -23.80 27.90 -9.40
CA CYS A 22 -23.27 27.18 -8.25
C CYS A 22 -22.82 25.81 -8.75
N GLU A 23 -21.57 25.69 -9.19
CA GLU A 23 -20.91 24.40 -9.18
C GLU A 23 -20.81 24.02 -7.72
N LYS A 24 -21.78 23.19 -7.31
CA LYS A 24 -21.72 22.41 -6.09
C LYS A 24 -20.29 21.90 -6.00
N THR A 25 -19.55 22.38 -5.01
CA THR A 25 -18.31 21.75 -4.56
C THR A 25 -18.55 20.25 -4.64
N PRO A 26 -17.74 19.49 -5.39
CA PRO A 26 -17.93 18.05 -5.46
C PRO A 26 -17.92 17.58 -4.01
N THR A 27 -19.10 17.14 -3.56
CA THR A 27 -19.27 16.43 -2.31
C THR A 27 -18.18 15.39 -2.30
N SER A 28 -17.24 15.51 -1.35
CA SER A 28 -16.14 14.58 -1.13
C SER A 28 -16.66 13.16 -1.27
N VAL A 29 -16.39 12.55 -2.42
CA VAL A 29 -16.80 11.20 -2.73
C VAL A 29 -15.67 10.32 -2.19
N ASN A 30 -16.00 9.55 -1.16
CA ASN A 30 -15.16 8.51 -0.56
C ASN A 30 -13.98 9.02 0.27
N THR A 31 -14.24 9.56 1.47
CA THR A 31 -13.27 9.35 2.55
C THR A 31 -13.31 7.85 2.88
N PRO A 32 -12.26 7.07 2.60
CA PRO A 32 -12.21 5.69 3.06
C PRO A 32 -12.35 5.72 4.59
N LEU A 33 -13.32 4.97 5.10
CA LEU A 33 -13.46 4.77 6.53
C LEU A 33 -12.14 4.21 7.09
N GLY A 34 -11.47 4.95 7.96
CA GLY A 34 -10.91 4.34 9.16
C GLY A 34 -9.50 4.75 9.60
N ALA A 35 -8.59 5.14 8.71
CA ALA A 35 -7.26 5.58 9.13
C ALA A 35 -7.16 7.10 8.97
N GLU A 36 -6.92 7.82 10.07
CA GLU A 36 -6.41 9.19 9.97
C GLU A 36 -5.14 9.18 9.12
N GLU A 37 -4.85 10.28 8.41
CA GLU A 37 -3.57 10.36 7.70
C GLU A 37 -2.44 10.16 8.71
N PRO A 38 -1.48 9.27 8.42
CA PRO A 38 -0.36 9.04 9.30
C PRO A 38 0.44 10.33 9.47
N ASN A 39 1.18 10.44 10.57
CA ASN A 39 2.09 11.56 10.74
C ASN A 39 3.20 11.55 9.66
N GLY A 40 3.95 12.64 9.56
CA GLY A 40 4.98 12.79 8.53
C GLY A 40 6.06 11.71 8.55
N GLN A 41 6.41 11.19 9.72
CA GLN A 41 7.46 10.18 9.88
C GLN A 41 7.00 8.80 9.36
N VAL A 42 5.80 8.38 9.72
CA VAL A 42 5.17 7.18 9.17
C VAL A 42 5.01 7.35 7.65
N LEU A 43 4.54 8.51 7.18
CA LEU A 43 4.41 8.76 5.75
C LEU A 43 5.75 8.63 5.01
N GLU A 44 6.85 9.12 5.58
CA GLU A 44 8.20 8.97 5.03
C GLU A 44 8.64 7.50 4.99
N LEU A 45 8.38 6.72 6.05
CA LEU A 45 8.65 5.28 6.10
C LEU A 45 7.99 4.52 4.93
N PHE A 46 6.79 4.93 4.51
CA PHE A 46 6.10 4.33 3.36
C PHE A 46 6.57 4.87 1.99
N GLY A 47 7.61 5.71 1.93
CA GLY A 47 8.06 6.34 0.70
C GLY A 47 7.16 7.50 0.25
N GLY A 48 6.54 8.19 1.21
CA GLY A 48 5.63 9.30 1.00
C GLY A 48 4.20 8.89 0.65
N GLN A 49 3.40 9.88 0.27
CA GLN A 49 2.01 9.69 -0.18
C GLN A 49 1.83 8.56 -1.20
N PRO A 50 2.68 8.41 -2.23
CA PRO A 50 2.50 7.35 -3.21
C PRO A 50 2.52 5.93 -2.62
N GLY A 51 3.22 5.69 -1.51
CA GLY A 51 3.21 4.39 -0.84
C GLY A 51 2.15 4.22 0.24
N TRP A 52 1.66 5.32 0.80
CA TRP A 52 0.54 5.26 1.73
C TRP A 52 -0.81 5.08 1.04
N ILE A 53 -1.01 5.69 -0.15
CA ILE A 53 -2.28 5.65 -0.88
C ILE A 53 -2.84 4.22 -1.05
N PRO A 54 -2.06 3.21 -1.50
CA PRO A 54 -2.55 1.85 -1.61
C PRO A 54 -3.07 1.27 -0.29
N ILE A 55 -2.59 1.72 0.87
CA ILE A 55 -3.03 1.28 2.19
C ILE A 55 -4.33 1.99 2.58
N ALA A 56 -4.41 3.30 2.34
CA ALA A 56 -5.58 4.11 2.70
C ALA A 56 -6.82 3.80 1.85
N VAL A 57 -6.68 3.73 0.52
CA VAL A 57 -7.79 3.60 -0.44
C VAL A 57 -7.83 2.23 -1.15
N ARG A 58 -7.22 1.20 -0.55
CA ARG A 58 -7.13 -0.17 -1.11
C ARG A 58 -8.45 -0.67 -1.70
N THR A 59 -8.34 -1.32 -2.85
CA THR A 59 -9.42 -2.09 -3.49
C THR A 59 -9.43 -3.54 -3.01
N ARG A 60 -8.26 -4.09 -2.66
CA ARG A 60 -8.10 -5.41 -2.02
C ARG A 60 -6.79 -5.50 -1.26
N VAL A 61 -6.71 -6.50 -0.39
CA VAL A 61 -5.48 -6.87 0.31
C VAL A 61 -5.25 -8.37 0.14
N GLU A 62 -4.01 -8.71 -0.21
CA GLU A 62 -3.56 -10.10 -0.41
C GLU A 62 -2.47 -10.41 0.61
N ALA A 63 -2.51 -11.60 1.20
CA ALA A 63 -1.47 -12.09 2.08
C ALA A 63 -0.81 -13.36 1.52
N PHE A 64 0.48 -13.50 1.79
CA PHE A 64 1.34 -14.56 1.29
C PHE A 64 2.20 -15.11 2.42
N ARG A 65 2.36 -16.42 2.47
CA ARG A 65 3.48 -17.03 3.17
C ARG A 65 4.66 -17.07 2.24
N ILE A 66 5.79 -16.59 2.72
CA ILE A 66 7.02 -16.51 1.96
C ILE A 66 8.15 -17.24 2.67
N ASN A 67 9.13 -17.67 1.89
CA ASN A 67 10.39 -18.21 2.37
C ASN A 67 11.35 -17.04 2.65
N PRO A 68 11.99 -16.97 3.83
CA PRO A 68 12.91 -15.87 4.16
C PRO A 68 14.21 -15.89 3.33
N ILE A 69 14.51 -16.98 2.62
CA ILE A 69 15.69 -17.06 1.75
C ILE A 69 15.35 -16.43 0.41
N MET A 70 15.87 -15.22 0.15
CA MET A 70 15.78 -14.59 -1.17
C MET A 70 16.45 -15.49 -2.21
N LYS A 71 15.78 -15.70 -3.36
CA LYS A 71 16.49 -16.20 -4.53
C LYS A 71 17.21 -15.02 -5.18
N GLY A 72 18.50 -15.19 -5.42
CA GLY A 72 19.26 -14.25 -6.26
C GLY A 72 18.68 -14.21 -7.67
N GLU A 73 19.09 -13.22 -8.47
CA GLU A 73 18.72 -13.05 -9.87
C GLU A 73 19.29 -14.15 -10.81
N SER A 74 19.74 -15.28 -10.26
CA SER A 74 20.22 -16.40 -11.08
C SER A 74 19.10 -16.85 -12.01
N GLU A 75 19.42 -16.89 -13.31
CA GLU A 75 18.49 -17.42 -14.30
C GLU A 75 18.06 -18.83 -13.88
N PRO A 76 16.76 -19.15 -13.94
CA PRO A 76 16.29 -20.49 -13.63
C PRO A 76 17.02 -21.49 -14.52
N GLU A 77 17.49 -22.60 -13.94
CA GLU A 77 18.10 -23.66 -14.73
C GLU A 77 17.13 -24.17 -15.80
N GLU A 78 17.65 -24.56 -16.96
CA GLU A 78 16.83 -25.01 -18.10
C GLU A 78 15.97 -26.22 -17.68
N GLY A 79 14.66 -26.02 -17.56
CA GLY A 79 13.70 -27.04 -17.13
C GLY A 79 13.08 -26.82 -15.76
N GLU A 80 13.52 -25.81 -15.00
CA GLU A 80 12.85 -25.40 -13.76
C GLU A 80 11.62 -24.53 -14.04
N GLU A 81 10.52 -24.79 -13.33
CA GLU A 81 9.36 -23.90 -13.36
C GLU A 81 9.72 -22.54 -12.75
N LYS A 82 9.27 -21.45 -13.41
CA LYS A 82 9.48 -20.09 -12.90
C LYS A 82 8.79 -19.94 -11.55
N GLU A 83 9.58 -19.88 -10.49
CA GLU A 83 9.08 -19.68 -9.14
C GLU A 83 8.38 -18.32 -9.01
N LEU A 84 7.24 -18.31 -8.32
CA LEU A 84 6.51 -17.09 -8.03
C LEU A 84 7.16 -16.38 -6.84
N LEU A 85 7.49 -15.11 -7.04
CA LEU A 85 8.13 -14.28 -6.02
C LEU A 85 7.19 -13.20 -5.50
N PHE A 86 7.32 -12.88 -4.22
CA PHE A 86 6.72 -11.73 -3.56
C PHE A 86 7.84 -10.83 -3.05
N ALA A 87 8.01 -9.64 -3.64
CA ALA A 87 9.10 -8.72 -3.32
C ALA A 87 10.50 -9.38 -3.31
N GLY A 88 10.75 -10.35 -4.20
CA GLY A 88 12.02 -11.10 -4.30
C GLY A 88 12.11 -12.36 -3.42
N TYR A 89 11.10 -12.65 -2.61
CA TYR A 89 11.04 -13.85 -1.77
C TYR A 89 10.15 -14.93 -2.38
N PRO A 90 10.55 -16.22 -2.36
CA PRO A 90 9.71 -17.31 -2.82
C PRO A 90 8.37 -17.39 -2.09
N ILE A 91 7.29 -17.53 -2.84
CA ILE A 91 5.94 -17.74 -2.29
C ILE A 91 5.77 -19.21 -1.91
N LEU A 92 5.52 -19.47 -0.64
CA LEU A 92 5.19 -20.81 -0.12
C LEU A 92 3.68 -21.10 -0.23
N SER A 93 2.83 -20.10 0.02
CA SER A 93 1.38 -20.20 -0.13
C SER A 93 0.70 -18.83 -0.26
N GLY A 94 -0.52 -18.82 -0.81
CA GLY A 94 -1.28 -17.61 -1.13
C GLY A 94 -1.47 -17.42 -2.65
N PRO A 95 -2.08 -16.31 -3.09
CA PRO A 95 -2.62 -15.23 -2.26
C PRO A 95 -3.83 -15.69 -1.44
N ILE A 96 -3.89 -15.25 -0.19
CA ILE A 96 -5.11 -15.24 0.61
C ILE A 96 -5.72 -13.85 0.50
N ASN A 97 -6.98 -13.76 0.08
CA ASN A 97 -7.72 -12.51 0.13
C ASN A 97 -8.00 -12.16 1.61
N VAL A 98 -7.41 -11.08 2.08
CA VAL A 98 -7.63 -10.58 3.44
C VAL A 98 -8.96 -9.84 3.44
N ASP A 99 -9.88 -10.22 4.32
CA ASP A 99 -11.17 -9.56 4.40
C ASP A 99 -11.03 -8.13 4.95
N LYS A 100 -12.09 -7.35 4.77
CA LYS A 100 -12.08 -5.92 5.06
C LYS A 100 -11.68 -5.60 6.51
N ASN A 101 -12.15 -6.37 7.49
CA ASN A 101 -11.92 -6.05 8.90
C ASN A 101 -10.44 -6.22 9.28
N MET A 102 -9.79 -7.28 8.78
CA MET A 102 -8.37 -7.51 9.01
C MET A 102 -7.51 -6.55 8.20
N ALA A 103 -7.95 -6.19 6.98
CA ALA A 103 -7.30 -5.16 6.18
C ALA A 103 -7.38 -3.78 6.85
N ASP A 104 -8.51 -3.43 7.47
CA ASP A 104 -8.68 -2.20 8.26
C ASP A 104 -7.78 -2.24 9.50
N ALA A 105 -7.70 -3.38 10.19
CA ALA A 105 -6.86 -3.55 11.37
C ALA A 105 -5.36 -3.37 11.04
N PHE A 106 -4.88 -3.92 9.91
CA PHE A 106 -3.53 -3.64 9.44
C PHE A 106 -3.32 -2.15 9.18
N ALA A 107 -4.22 -1.51 8.42
CA ALA A 107 -4.07 -0.10 8.06
C ALA A 107 -4.02 0.81 9.30
N LEU A 108 -4.80 0.49 10.34
CA LEU A 108 -4.78 1.20 11.62
C LEU A 108 -3.44 1.05 12.34
N ILE A 109 -2.92 -0.18 12.47
CA ILE A 109 -1.61 -0.42 13.10
C ILE A 109 -0.50 0.29 12.33
N LEU A 110 -0.52 0.21 11.00
CA LEU A 110 0.51 0.82 10.14
C LEU A 110 0.42 2.36 10.10
N ALA A 111 -0.73 2.94 10.46
CA ALA A 111 -0.87 4.40 10.57
C ALA A 111 -0.38 4.94 11.91
N ASP A 112 -0.36 4.08 12.93
CA ASP A 112 -0.01 4.46 14.31
C ASP A 112 1.50 4.62 14.45
N SER A 113 1.93 5.81 14.86
CA SER A 113 3.35 6.12 15.07
C SER A 113 3.97 5.31 16.21
N ASP A 114 3.16 4.85 17.17
CA ASP A 114 3.60 4.08 18.32
C ASP A 114 3.84 2.60 17.97
N THR A 115 3.45 2.17 16.77
CA THR A 115 3.81 0.86 16.20
C THR A 115 5.32 0.72 15.98
N TYR A 116 6.03 1.84 15.83
CA TYR A 116 7.39 1.86 15.32
C TYR A 116 8.40 2.26 16.40
N ALA A 117 9.56 1.61 16.43
CA ALA A 117 10.65 1.96 17.35
C ALA A 117 11.76 2.78 16.65
N TRP A 118 11.43 4.03 16.30
CA TRP A 118 12.23 4.93 15.46
C TRP A 118 13.70 5.16 15.84
N ASP A 119 14.04 5.01 17.13
CA ASP A 119 15.37 5.29 17.66
C ASP A 119 16.12 4.01 18.07
N VAL A 120 15.67 2.85 17.57
CA VAL A 120 16.25 1.54 17.88
C VAL A 120 16.87 0.94 16.62
N ALA A 121 18.09 0.43 16.75
CA ALA A 121 18.73 -0.37 15.71
C ALA A 121 18.99 -1.77 16.26
N LYS A 122 18.54 -2.79 15.51
CA LYS A 122 18.75 -4.19 15.84
C LYS A 122 19.85 -4.80 14.97
N ALA A 123 20.63 -5.69 15.56
CA ALA A 123 21.58 -6.53 14.82
C ALA A 123 20.91 -7.88 14.47
N CYS A 124 19.77 -7.81 13.77
CA CYS A 124 19.07 -8.99 13.28
C CYS A 124 19.20 -9.11 11.76
N GLU A 125 19.27 -10.34 11.27
CA GLU A 125 19.07 -10.64 9.86
C GLU A 125 17.57 -10.66 9.54
N PHE A 126 17.15 -9.82 8.59
CA PHE A 126 15.75 -9.70 8.21
C PHE A 126 15.29 -10.96 7.47
N GLU A 127 14.57 -11.83 8.17
CA GLU A 127 14.02 -13.10 7.67
C GLU A 127 12.49 -13.02 7.60
N PRO A 128 11.91 -12.44 6.53
CA PRO A 128 10.47 -12.23 6.50
C PRO A 128 9.73 -13.55 6.26
N GLY A 129 8.63 -13.71 6.98
CA GLY A 129 7.72 -14.86 6.83
C GLY A 129 6.40 -14.48 6.17
N VAL A 130 5.92 -13.25 6.32
CA VAL A 130 4.61 -12.87 5.76
C VAL A 130 4.78 -11.70 4.82
N GLY A 131 4.23 -11.83 3.61
CA GLY A 131 4.04 -10.74 2.68
C GLY A 131 2.59 -10.29 2.68
N VAL A 132 2.34 -8.98 2.73
CA VAL A 132 1.00 -8.39 2.55
C VAL A 132 1.06 -7.36 1.44
N ARG A 133 0.20 -7.48 0.43
CA ARG A 133 0.07 -6.52 -0.65
C ARG A 133 -1.24 -5.76 -0.53
N PHE A 134 -1.11 -4.45 -0.36
CA PHE A 134 -2.20 -3.49 -0.47
C PHE A 134 -2.31 -3.05 -1.92
N VAL A 135 -3.46 -3.29 -2.55
CA VAL A 135 -3.66 -2.95 -3.96
C VAL A 135 -4.65 -1.79 -4.05
N GLY A 136 -4.19 -0.65 -4.55
CA GLY A 136 -5.01 0.49 -4.92
C GLY A 136 -5.63 0.32 -6.31
N VAL A 137 -6.07 1.43 -6.92
CA VAL A 137 -6.61 1.42 -8.29
C VAL A 137 -5.48 1.24 -9.31
N ASP A 138 -4.43 2.08 -9.20
CA ASP A 138 -3.34 2.14 -10.18
C ASP A 138 -1.95 1.85 -9.55
N SER A 139 -1.92 1.38 -8.31
CA SER A 139 -0.68 1.18 -7.56
C SER A 139 -0.82 0.09 -6.51
N SER A 140 0.31 -0.39 -6.00
CA SER A 140 0.35 -1.30 -4.86
C SER A 140 1.47 -0.93 -3.89
N THR A 141 1.37 -1.44 -2.67
CA THR A 141 2.43 -1.40 -1.67
C THR A 141 2.51 -2.77 -1.02
N GLU A 142 3.72 -3.32 -1.03
CA GLU A 142 4.03 -4.62 -0.46
C GLU A 142 4.74 -4.41 0.87
N ILE A 143 4.34 -5.16 1.88
CA ILE A 143 4.92 -5.11 3.22
C ILE A 143 5.36 -6.53 3.57
N LEU A 144 6.61 -6.67 3.96
CA LEU A 144 7.20 -7.91 4.44
C LEU A 144 7.29 -7.82 5.95
N PHE A 145 6.82 -8.84 6.67
CA PHE A 145 6.88 -8.94 8.13
C PHE A 145 7.85 -10.05 8.55
N CYS A 146 8.81 -9.69 9.39
CA CYS A 146 9.75 -10.59 10.03
C CYS A 146 9.36 -10.74 11.50
N PHE A 147 8.67 -11.82 11.84
CA PHE A 147 8.22 -12.09 13.22
C PHE A 147 9.31 -12.70 14.12
N SER A 148 10.49 -13.02 13.59
CA SER A 148 11.63 -13.42 14.44
C SER A 148 12.30 -12.20 15.09
N CYS A 149 12.21 -11.03 14.46
CA CYS A 149 12.86 -9.80 14.93
C CYS A 149 11.92 -8.60 15.06
N ASP A 150 10.64 -8.81 14.78
CA ASP A 150 9.57 -7.82 14.84
C ASP A 150 9.84 -6.62 13.94
N GLU A 151 10.38 -6.86 12.76
CA GLU A 151 10.64 -5.80 11.79
C GLU A 151 9.69 -5.91 10.60
N LEU A 152 9.48 -4.80 9.91
CA LEU A 152 8.84 -4.79 8.61
C LEU A 152 9.69 -4.09 7.54
N GLN A 153 9.46 -4.46 6.29
CA GLN A 153 10.05 -3.80 5.13
C GLN A 153 8.95 -3.41 4.14
N ILE A 154 8.97 -2.16 3.70
CA ILE A 154 8.04 -1.62 2.70
C ILE A 154 8.71 -1.66 1.33
N VAL A 155 8.02 -2.27 0.36
CA VAL A 155 8.46 -2.43 -1.02
C VAL A 155 7.44 -1.83 -1.97
N ARG A 156 7.94 -1.04 -2.94
CA ARG A 156 7.16 -0.46 -4.03
C ARG A 156 7.94 -0.55 -5.32
N ASP A 157 7.25 -0.96 -6.38
CA ASP A 157 7.83 -1.12 -7.71
C ASP A 157 9.12 -1.96 -7.69
N GLY A 158 9.12 -3.02 -6.86
CA GLY A 158 10.27 -3.92 -6.66
C GLY A 158 11.42 -3.33 -5.85
N LYS A 159 11.28 -2.14 -5.26
CA LYS A 159 12.33 -1.46 -4.49
C LYS A 159 11.92 -1.25 -3.04
N ARG A 160 12.86 -1.46 -2.12
CA ARG A 160 12.68 -1.10 -0.71
C ARG A 160 12.57 0.43 -0.60
N VAL A 161 11.49 0.90 0.04
CA VAL A 161 11.27 2.32 0.34
C VAL A 161 11.30 2.64 1.84
N GLY A 162 11.20 1.61 2.69
CA GLY A 162 11.34 1.76 4.14
C GLY A 162 11.54 0.43 4.84
N HIS A 163 12.00 0.51 6.09
CA HIS A 163 12.23 -0.61 6.99
C HIS A 163 12.22 -0.06 8.41
N GLU A 164 11.55 -0.74 9.33
CA GLU A 164 11.45 -0.29 10.72
C GLU A 164 11.08 -1.45 11.66
N ASP A 165 11.44 -1.27 12.93
CA ASP A 165 11.11 -2.11 14.07
C ASP A 165 9.65 -1.90 14.53
N THR A 166 8.97 -2.98 14.88
CA THR A 166 7.55 -3.06 15.27
C THR A 166 7.31 -3.85 16.55
N ASP A 167 8.31 -3.94 17.45
CA ASP A 167 8.21 -4.62 18.75
C ASP A 167 6.91 -4.30 19.51
N SER A 168 6.54 -3.02 19.56
CA SER A 168 5.35 -2.55 20.28
C SER A 168 4.04 -3.08 19.71
N ALA A 169 4.02 -3.46 18.43
CA ALA A 169 2.84 -3.96 17.72
C ALA A 169 2.84 -5.49 17.53
N ARG A 170 3.90 -6.21 17.95
CA ARG A 170 4.07 -7.66 17.77
C ARG A 170 2.80 -8.45 18.04
N GLY A 171 2.21 -8.29 19.22
CA GLY A 171 1.04 -9.06 19.64
C GLY A 171 -0.19 -8.81 18.77
N HIS A 172 -0.39 -7.58 18.30
CA HIS A 172 -1.49 -7.24 17.38
C HIS A 172 -1.25 -7.82 15.98
N LEU A 173 -0.03 -7.68 15.46
CA LEU A 173 0.34 -8.21 14.14
C LEU A 173 0.23 -9.74 14.10
N ILE A 174 0.70 -10.44 15.15
CA ILE A 174 0.58 -11.90 15.28
C ILE A 174 -0.89 -12.34 15.23
N LYS A 175 -1.77 -11.70 16.00
CA LYS A 175 -3.21 -12.01 15.99
C LYS A 175 -3.82 -11.87 14.60
N ILE A 176 -3.47 -10.81 13.88
CA ILE A 176 -3.97 -10.59 12.52
C ILE A 176 -3.49 -11.71 11.59
N VAL A 177 -2.20 -12.02 11.57
CA VAL A 177 -1.69 -13.05 10.66
C VAL A 177 -2.17 -14.45 11.04
N GLN A 178 -2.38 -14.74 12.31
CA GLN A 178 -2.99 -16.01 12.75
C GLN A 178 -4.43 -16.16 12.27
N ASN A 179 -5.21 -15.07 12.22
CA ASN A 179 -6.55 -15.11 11.65
C ASN A 179 -6.53 -15.31 10.12
N ILE A 180 -5.54 -14.75 9.44
CA ILE A 180 -5.39 -14.88 7.98
C ILE A 180 -4.90 -16.27 7.57
N PHE A 181 -4.03 -16.89 8.37
CA PHE A 181 -3.43 -18.20 8.11
C PHE A 181 -3.83 -19.23 9.18
N PRO A 182 -5.12 -19.59 9.30
CA PRO A 182 -5.61 -20.46 10.39
C PRO A 182 -4.98 -21.87 10.36
N ASP A 183 -4.60 -22.35 9.17
CA ASP A 183 -4.05 -23.69 8.97
C ASP A 183 -2.51 -23.73 8.92
N ASP A 184 -1.83 -22.58 8.92
CA ASP A 184 -0.36 -22.53 8.90
C ASP A 184 0.20 -22.73 10.31
N LYS A 185 0.73 -23.92 10.58
CA LYS A 185 1.27 -24.29 11.89
C LYS A 185 2.43 -23.42 12.36
N ILE A 186 3.22 -22.84 11.45
CA ILE A 186 4.32 -21.94 11.80
C ILE A 186 3.72 -20.62 12.29
N ILE A 187 2.76 -20.06 11.58
CA ILE A 187 2.07 -18.82 11.98
C ILE A 187 1.27 -19.00 13.28
N GLN A 188 0.52 -20.11 13.40
CA GLN A 188 -0.18 -20.45 14.65
C GLN A 188 0.77 -20.71 15.82
N GLY A 189 2.04 -21.02 15.54
CA GLY A 189 3.08 -21.23 16.54
C GLY A 189 3.66 -19.93 17.13
N LEU A 190 3.48 -18.79 16.45
CA LEU A 190 4.00 -17.49 16.88
C LEU A 190 3.50 -17.11 18.28
N LYS A 191 4.36 -16.45 19.05
CA LYS A 191 4.09 -16.01 20.43
C LYS A 191 4.12 -14.49 20.52
N GLU A 192 3.11 -13.93 21.17
CA GLU A 192 3.05 -12.52 21.57
C GLU A 192 4.20 -12.16 22.51
#